data_AF-A0A3Q9JR81-F1
#
_entry.id   AF-A0A3Q9JR81-F1
#
_cell.length_a   1.000
_cell.length_b   1.000
_cell.length_c   1.000
_cell.angle_alpha   90.00
_cell.angle_beta   90.00
_cell.angle_gamma   90.00
#
_symmetry.space_group_name_H-M   'P 1'
#
loop_
_entity.id
_entity.type
_entity.pdbx_description
1 polymer ?
#
loop_
_entity_poly.entity_id
_entity_poly.type
_entity_poly.pdbx_seq_one_letter_code
_entity_poly.pdbx_strand_id
1 'polypeptide(L)'
;VKFSKEITVATLQVGPKNKRDKDEHLTPIQEKLVKKMGPQAFPFTFKFPDMSPCSVTLQPGEDDQGKPLGVEYYVKCWVGSNEQDKGHKRSTVQLAIKKLQYAPQGHAGNRLPSSMISKGFTFSSGKINLEVTLDKEIYYHGEKVGANIIINNHSKKQVRTIKVYV
;
A
#
# COMPACT_ATOMS: atom_id res chain seq x y z
N VAL A 1 -13.84 0.53 22.31
CA VAL A 1 -12.93 -0.63 22.33
C VAL A 1 -11.71 -0.29 21.50
N LYS A 2 -10.51 -0.28 22.09
CA LYS A 2 -9.27 0.07 21.38
C LYS A 2 -8.68 -1.21 20.78
N PHE A 3 -8.93 -1.45 19.49
CA PHE A 3 -8.37 -2.60 18.79
C PHE A 3 -7.01 -2.24 18.20
N SER A 4 -5.96 -2.96 18.64
CA SER A 4 -4.62 -2.85 18.10
C SER A 4 -4.04 -4.25 18.07
N LYS A 5 -3.64 -4.73 16.89
CA LYS A 5 -3.01 -6.04 16.71
C LYS A 5 -1.58 -5.82 16.23
N GLU A 6 -0.62 -6.15 17.08
CA GLU A 6 0.79 -6.17 16.72
C GLU A 6 1.14 -7.56 16.18
N ILE A 7 1.84 -7.62 15.05
CA ILE A 7 2.26 -8.86 14.42
C ILE A 7 3.73 -8.74 14.06
N THR A 8 4.54 -9.64 14.58
CA THR A 8 5.95 -9.77 14.18
C THR A 8 6.03 -10.45 12.83
N VAL A 9 6.51 -9.72 11.81
CA VAL A 9 6.64 -10.23 10.44
C VAL A 9 7.90 -11.09 10.30
N ALA A 10 9.00 -10.66 10.92
CA ALA A 10 10.27 -11.37 10.92
C ALA A 10 11.09 -10.95 12.14
N THR A 11 11.93 -11.86 12.62
CA THR A 11 12.91 -11.63 13.69
C THR A 11 14.23 -12.20 13.24
N LEU A 12 15.31 -11.48 13.54
CA LEU A 12 16.68 -11.89 13.23
C LEU A 12 17.59 -11.49 14.38
N GLN A 13 18.49 -12.38 14.78
CA GLN A 13 19.60 -12.02 15.66
C GLN A 13 20.67 -11.29 14.83
N VAL A 14 20.86 -10.00 15.09
CA VAL A 14 21.86 -9.18 14.37
C VAL A 14 23.27 -9.39 14.94
N GLY A 15 23.37 -9.61 16.25
CA GLY A 15 24.65 -9.88 16.91
C GLY A 15 24.48 -10.62 18.25
N PRO A 16 25.52 -11.31 18.73
CA PRO A 16 26.77 -11.62 18.01
C PRO A 16 26.53 -12.59 16.84
N LYS A 17 27.35 -12.51 15.78
CA LYS A 17 27.24 -13.42 14.62
C LYS A 17 27.38 -14.88 15.07
N ASN A 18 26.45 -15.74 14.68
CA ASN A 18 26.60 -17.16 14.91
C ASN A 18 27.51 -17.75 13.83
N LYS A 19 28.39 -18.70 14.19
CA LYS A 19 29.29 -19.40 13.23
C LYS A 19 28.55 -20.14 12.10
N ARG A 20 27.23 -20.31 12.22
CA ARG A 20 26.37 -21.00 11.25
C ARG A 20 25.66 -20.04 10.30
N ASP A 21 25.71 -18.74 10.56
CA ASP A 21 25.13 -17.75 9.67
C ASP A 21 25.96 -17.72 8.40
N LYS A 22 25.36 -18.16 7.29
CA LYS A 22 25.99 -18.04 5.97
C LYS A 22 26.28 -16.56 5.72
N ASP A 23 27.45 -16.27 5.17
CA ASP A 23 27.76 -14.93 4.67
C ASP A 23 26.78 -14.59 3.54
N GLU A 24 25.66 -13.98 3.88
CA GLU A 24 24.78 -13.38 2.90
C GLU A 24 25.54 -12.26 2.19
N HIS A 25 25.41 -12.23 0.86
CA HIS A 25 25.99 -11.17 0.06
C HIS A 25 25.47 -9.82 0.55
N LEU A 26 26.39 -8.99 1.03
CA LEU A 26 26.07 -7.64 1.46
C LEU A 26 25.65 -6.80 0.25
N THR A 27 24.68 -5.93 0.46
CA THR A 27 24.36 -4.89 -0.52
C THR A 27 25.51 -3.88 -0.59
N PRO A 28 25.71 -3.18 -1.73
CA PRO A 28 26.77 -2.16 -1.85
C PRO A 28 26.71 -1.06 -0.78
N ILE A 29 25.53 -0.77 -0.24
CA ILE A 29 25.37 0.19 0.86
C ILE A 29 25.80 -0.42 2.20
N GLN A 30 25.48 -1.68 2.47
CA GLN A 30 25.92 -2.38 3.68
C GLN A 30 27.44 -2.51 3.71
N GLU A 31 28.10 -2.84 2.59
CA GLU A 31 29.57 -2.90 2.51
C GLU A 31 30.23 -1.57 2.89
N LYS A 32 29.72 -0.47 2.34
CA LYS A 32 30.20 0.88 2.66
C LYS A 32 29.97 1.25 4.11
N LEU A 33 28.80 0.92 4.66
CA LEU A 33 28.47 1.22 6.06
C LEU A 33 29.30 0.39 7.04
N VAL A 34 29.48 -0.91 6.79
CA VAL A 34 30.31 -1.77 7.63
C VAL A 34 31.76 -1.28 7.64
N LYS A 35 32.31 -0.95 6.47
CA LYS A 35 33.67 -0.38 6.37
C LYS A 35 33.80 0.94 7.12
N LYS A 36 32.77 1.80 7.08
CA LYS A 36 32.77 3.12 7.74
C LYS A 36 32.57 3.04 9.25
N MET A 37 31.72 2.13 9.72
CA MET A 37 31.30 2.03 11.12
C MET A 37 32.19 1.10 11.96
N GLY A 38 33.05 0.30 11.30
CA GLY A 38 34.09 -0.49 11.95
C GLY A 38 33.64 -1.89 12.42
N PRO A 39 34.42 -2.56 13.28
CA PRO A 39 34.24 -3.98 13.62
C PRO A 39 32.92 -4.33 14.33
N GLN A 40 32.26 -3.35 14.95
CA GLN A 40 30.98 -3.53 15.65
C GLN A 40 29.76 -3.18 14.78
N ALA A 41 29.95 -3.12 13.45
CA ALA A 41 28.88 -2.90 12.50
C ALA A 41 28.30 -4.24 12.02
N PHE A 42 27.07 -4.53 12.46
CA PHE A 42 26.38 -5.77 12.11
C PHE A 42 25.27 -5.48 11.08
N PRO A 43 25.41 -5.96 9.84
CA PRO A 43 24.38 -5.76 8.82
C PRO A 43 23.18 -6.67 9.07
N PHE A 44 22.00 -6.21 8.65
CA PHE A 44 20.76 -7.01 8.63
C PHE A 44 19.94 -6.69 7.39
N THR A 45 19.11 -7.64 6.98
CA THR A 45 18.19 -7.51 5.86
C THR A 45 16.87 -8.18 6.23
N PHE A 46 15.76 -7.50 6.00
CA PHE A 46 14.42 -8.10 6.09
C PHE A 46 13.80 -8.12 4.70
N LYS A 47 13.15 -9.23 4.36
CA LYS A 47 12.32 -9.36 3.17
C LYS A 47 10.86 -9.37 3.61
N PHE A 48 10.06 -8.48 3.02
CA PHE A 48 8.62 -8.50 3.25
C PHE A 48 8.00 -9.77 2.65
N PRO A 49 7.08 -10.44 3.36
CA PRO A 49 6.26 -11.49 2.77
C PRO A 49 5.37 -10.94 1.65
N ASP A 50 5.10 -11.74 0.63
CA ASP A 50 4.32 -11.32 -0.54
C ASP A 50 2.91 -10.83 -0.16
N MET A 51 2.28 -11.48 0.83
CA MET A 51 0.94 -11.15 1.31
C MET A 51 0.92 -10.03 2.36
N SER A 52 2.04 -9.34 2.59
CA SER A 52 2.07 -8.23 3.55
C SER A 52 1.28 -7.02 3.01
N PRO A 53 0.35 -6.43 3.78
CA PRO A 53 -0.39 -5.25 3.35
C PRO A 53 0.54 -4.04 3.13
N CYS A 54 0.08 -3.04 2.37
CA CYS A 54 0.79 -1.77 2.28
C CYS A 54 0.47 -0.88 3.48
N SER A 55 1.33 0.11 3.74
CA SER A 55 1.06 1.10 4.78
C SER A 55 -0.08 2.01 4.35
N VAL A 56 -1.20 1.93 5.08
CA VAL A 56 -2.41 2.72 4.83
C VAL A 56 -2.93 3.23 6.16
N THR A 57 -3.26 4.51 6.22
CA THR A 57 -3.85 5.14 7.40
C THR A 57 -5.12 5.85 6.98
N LEU A 58 -6.23 5.56 7.66
CA LEU A 58 -7.49 6.27 7.49
C LEU A 58 -7.35 7.66 8.09
N GLN A 59 -7.74 8.67 7.32
CA GLN A 59 -7.83 10.03 7.85
C GLN A 59 -9.07 10.12 8.75
N PRO A 60 -8.92 10.60 10.00
CA PRO A 60 -10.06 10.82 10.88
C PRO A 60 -10.97 11.92 10.30
N GLY A 61 -12.27 11.81 10.53
CA GLY A 61 -13.21 12.89 10.27
C GLY A 61 -13.05 14.03 11.28
N GLU A 62 -13.67 15.18 11.03
CA GLU A 62 -13.57 16.37 11.90
C GLU A 62 -14.01 16.08 13.35
N ASP A 63 -15.00 15.20 13.53
CA ASP A 63 -15.50 14.80 14.84
C ASP A 63 -14.80 13.56 15.44
N ASP A 64 -13.83 12.97 14.72
CA ASP A 64 -13.13 11.77 15.17
C ASP A 64 -11.84 12.10 15.92
N GLN A 65 -11.92 12.13 17.24
CA GLN A 65 -10.78 12.32 18.16
C GLN A 65 -10.04 10.99 18.44
N GLY A 66 -10.36 9.92 17.71
CA GLY A 66 -9.76 8.60 17.85
C GLY A 66 -8.29 8.56 17.41
N LYS A 67 -7.62 7.45 17.76
CA LYS A 67 -6.30 7.16 17.18
C LYS A 67 -6.46 6.80 15.71
N PRO A 68 -5.52 7.20 14.83
CA PRO A 68 -5.57 6.85 13.43
C PRO A 68 -5.63 5.33 13.25
N LEU A 69 -6.54 4.89 12.39
CA LEU A 69 -6.74 3.48 12.06
C LEU A 69 -5.92 3.14 10.82
N GLY A 70 -5.02 2.16 10.93
CA GLY A 70 -4.16 1.85 9.81
C GLY A 70 -3.17 0.72 10.04
N VAL A 71 -2.43 0.42 8.98
CA VAL A 71 -1.31 -0.50 8.96
C VAL A 71 -0.02 0.30 8.95
N GLU A 72 0.79 0.13 10.00
CA GLU A 72 2.10 0.75 10.15
C GLU A 72 3.16 -0.32 10.35
N TYR A 73 4.35 -0.09 9.79
CA TYR A 73 5.49 -0.99 9.95
C TYR A 73 6.55 -0.33 10.81
N TYR A 74 7.15 -1.12 11.68
CA TYR A 74 8.23 -0.70 12.55
C TYR A 74 9.38 -1.68 12.45
N VAL A 75 10.59 -1.16 12.31
CA VAL A 75 11.82 -1.92 12.54
C VAL A 75 12.22 -1.66 13.98
N LYS A 76 12.24 -2.71 14.79
CA LYS A 76 12.61 -2.65 16.20
C LYS A 76 13.89 -3.45 16.42
N CYS A 77 14.86 -2.84 17.08
CA CYS A 77 16.10 -3.46 17.50
C CYS A 77 16.25 -3.31 19.01
N TRP A 78 16.62 -4.38 19.70
CA TRP A 78 16.87 -4.34 21.14
C TRP A 78 18.00 -5.30 21.52
N VAL A 79 18.60 -5.04 22.69
CA VAL A 79 19.53 -5.96 23.34
C VAL A 79 18.75 -6.78 24.36
N GLY A 80 18.86 -8.09 24.28
CA GLY A 80 18.25 -9.05 25.20
C GLY A 80 19.21 -10.20 25.51
N SER A 81 18.98 -10.89 26.62
CA SER A 81 19.82 -12.02 27.04
C SER A 81 19.46 -13.35 26.35
N ASN A 82 18.25 -13.45 25.80
CA ASN A 82 17.76 -14.61 25.04
C ASN A 82 16.68 -14.18 24.04
N GLU A 83 16.29 -15.07 23.12
CA GLU A 83 15.31 -14.79 22.06
C GLU A 83 13.89 -14.51 22.57
N GLN A 84 13.57 -14.94 23.80
CA GLN A 84 12.25 -14.71 24.41
C GLN A 84 12.17 -13.37 25.15
N ASP A 85 13.30 -12.67 25.30
CA ASP A 85 13.37 -11.39 25.96
C ASP A 85 12.68 -10.32 25.11
N LYS A 86 11.68 -9.66 25.69
CA LYS A 86 10.89 -8.61 25.04
C LYS A 86 11.65 -7.28 24.93
N GLY A 87 12.86 -7.21 25.47
CA GLY A 87 13.74 -6.04 25.43
C GLY A 87 13.29 -4.95 26.39
N HIS A 88 14.24 -4.24 26.98
CA HIS A 88 13.94 -3.10 27.85
C HIS A 88 13.79 -1.82 27.01
N LYS A 89 12.88 -0.90 27.41
CA LYS A 89 12.68 0.38 26.69
C LYS A 89 13.98 1.18 26.51
N ARG A 90 14.88 1.11 27.50
CA ARG A 90 16.20 1.78 27.49
C ARG A 90 17.18 1.20 26.46
N SER A 91 17.03 -0.08 26.09
CA SER A 91 17.90 -0.77 25.12
C SER A 91 17.20 -1.00 23.78
N THR A 92 16.04 -0.36 23.56
CA THR A 92 15.23 -0.53 22.35
C THR A 92 15.31 0.71 21.47
N VAL A 93 15.60 0.51 20.20
CA VAL A 93 15.46 1.52 19.15
C VAL A 93 14.37 1.07 18.19
N GLN A 94 13.47 1.98 17.83
CA GLN A 94 12.35 1.72 16.92
C GLN A 94 12.33 2.77 15.82
N LEU A 95 12.21 2.32 14.57
CA LEU A 95 12.10 3.16 13.39
C LEU A 95 10.80 2.83 12.66
N ALA A 96 9.94 3.83 12.44
CA ALA A 96 8.77 3.69 11.60
C ALA A 96 9.20 3.64 10.12
N ILE A 97 8.65 2.69 9.37
CA ILE A 97 8.87 2.55 7.92
C ILE A 97 7.53 2.42 7.19
N LYS A 98 7.52 2.72 5.89
CA LYS A 98 6.32 2.59 5.05
C LYS A 98 6.56 1.60 3.92
N LYS A 99 5.59 0.71 3.71
CA LYS A 99 5.51 -0.14 2.51
C LYS A 99 4.57 0.52 1.51
N LEU A 100 5.11 0.99 0.39
CA LEU A 100 4.35 1.62 -0.69
C LEU A 100 4.19 0.65 -1.87
N GLN A 101 3.00 0.62 -2.47
CA GLN A 101 2.76 -0.12 -3.70
C GLN A 101 3.02 0.79 -4.90
N TYR A 102 3.89 0.35 -5.80
CA TYR A 102 4.04 0.96 -7.11
C TYR A 102 3.17 0.22 -8.13
N ALA A 103 2.75 0.92 -9.17
CA ALA A 103 2.06 0.27 -10.27
C ALA A 103 2.99 -0.73 -10.97
N PRO A 104 2.47 -1.89 -11.39
CA PRO A 104 3.26 -2.87 -12.12
C PRO A 104 3.72 -2.29 -13.46
N GLN A 105 5.00 -2.52 -13.80
CA GLN A 105 5.53 -2.18 -15.12
C GLN A 105 4.99 -3.19 -16.15
N GLY A 106 4.41 -2.71 -17.25
CA GLY A 106 4.07 -3.55 -18.41
C GLY A 106 2.64 -4.11 -18.51
N HIS A 107 1.69 -3.65 -17.70
CA HIS A 107 0.30 -4.13 -17.73
C HIS A 107 -0.69 -3.04 -18.16
N ALA A 108 -0.37 -2.26 -19.20
CA ALA A 108 -1.45 -1.58 -19.91
C ALA A 108 -2.22 -2.69 -20.63
N GLY A 109 -3.36 -3.12 -20.10
CA GLY A 109 -4.23 -4.03 -20.81
C GLY A 109 -4.47 -3.49 -22.22
N ASN A 110 -4.53 -4.37 -23.23
CA ASN A 110 -4.81 -3.97 -24.62
C ASN A 110 -6.17 -3.25 -24.79
N ARG A 111 -6.98 -3.19 -23.72
CA ARG A 111 -8.30 -2.57 -23.69
C ARG A 111 -8.38 -1.56 -22.55
N LEU A 112 -8.88 -0.38 -22.90
CA LEU A 112 -9.20 0.67 -21.93
C LEU A 112 -10.33 0.23 -20.99
N PRO A 113 -10.32 0.64 -19.71
CA PRO A 113 -11.41 0.36 -18.79
C PRO A 113 -12.71 0.96 -19.33
N SER A 114 -13.68 0.10 -19.65
CA SER A 114 -14.95 0.50 -20.25
C SER A 114 -16.13 -0.15 -19.53
N SER A 115 -17.18 0.61 -19.24
CA SER A 115 -18.44 0.11 -18.68
C SER A 115 -19.62 0.61 -19.50
N MET A 116 -20.60 -0.25 -19.75
CA MET A 116 -21.81 0.07 -20.50
C MET A 116 -23.05 -0.35 -19.71
N ILE A 117 -24.01 0.55 -19.59
CA ILE A 117 -25.30 0.31 -18.94
C ILE A 117 -26.45 0.73 -19.84
N SER A 118 -27.53 -0.04 -19.82
CA SER A 118 -28.77 0.26 -20.53
C SER A 118 -29.92 0.34 -19.53
N LYS A 119 -30.60 1.48 -19.48
CA LYS A 119 -31.72 1.73 -18.56
C LYS A 119 -33.01 2.00 -19.32
N GLY A 120 -34.00 1.14 -19.12
CA GLY A 120 -35.39 1.38 -19.50
C GLY A 120 -36.12 2.20 -18.44
N PHE A 121 -37.26 2.78 -18.80
CA PHE A 121 -38.13 3.51 -17.88
C PHE A 121 -39.54 2.94 -17.91
N THR A 122 -40.13 2.71 -16.74
CA THR A 122 -41.52 2.25 -16.63
C THR A 122 -42.45 3.21 -17.37
N PHE A 123 -43.39 2.65 -18.14
CA PHE A 123 -44.37 3.39 -18.95
C PHE A 123 -43.76 4.30 -20.04
N SER A 124 -42.48 4.15 -20.41
CA SER A 124 -41.87 4.79 -21.59
C SER A 124 -41.42 3.72 -22.58
N SER A 125 -41.71 3.91 -23.86
CA SER A 125 -41.00 3.18 -24.90
C SER A 125 -39.55 3.67 -24.99
N GLY A 126 -38.62 2.76 -25.27
CA GLY A 126 -37.20 3.06 -25.44
C GLY A 126 -36.36 2.99 -24.17
N LYS A 127 -35.04 3.20 -24.34
CA LYS A 127 -34.03 3.07 -23.29
C LYS A 127 -32.91 4.09 -23.48
N ILE A 128 -32.18 4.37 -22.41
CA ILE A 128 -30.93 5.15 -22.46
C ILE A 128 -29.77 4.18 -22.30
N ASN A 129 -28.84 4.19 -23.24
CA ASN A 129 -27.56 3.50 -23.10
C ASN A 129 -26.50 4.54 -22.72
N LEU A 130 -25.71 4.23 -21.70
CA LEU A 130 -24.57 5.02 -21.24
C LEU A 130 -23.35 4.12 -21.30
N GLU A 131 -22.32 4.58 -22.00
CA GLU A 131 -21.00 3.96 -22.04
C GLU A 131 -19.96 4.94 -21.52
N VAL A 132 -19.06 4.47 -20.67
CA VAL A 132 -17.95 5.25 -20.11
C VAL A 132 -16.67 4.47 -20.33
N THR A 133 -15.68 5.12 -20.92
CA THR A 133 -14.35 4.56 -21.16
C THR A 133 -13.27 5.49 -20.61
N LEU A 134 -12.38 4.98 -19.77
CA LEU A 134 -11.24 5.73 -19.23
C LEU A 134 -10.07 5.73 -20.20
N ASP A 135 -9.22 6.77 -20.18
CA ASP A 135 -8.05 6.84 -21.06
C ASP A 135 -6.89 5.94 -20.61
N LYS A 136 -6.85 5.59 -19.32
CA LYS A 136 -5.89 4.66 -18.72
C LYS A 136 -6.54 3.78 -17.65
N GLU A 137 -5.90 2.64 -17.39
CA GLU A 137 -6.25 1.71 -16.31
C GLU A 137 -5.63 2.11 -14.97
N ILE A 138 -4.43 2.67 -15.01
CA ILE A 138 -3.62 2.99 -13.83
C ILE A 138 -3.28 4.48 -13.88
N TYR A 139 -3.52 5.18 -12.78
CA TYR A 139 -3.16 6.59 -12.60
C TYR A 139 -2.23 6.74 -11.40
N TYR A 140 -1.28 7.66 -11.51
CA TYR A 140 -0.49 8.09 -10.36
C TYR A 140 -1.16 9.26 -9.63
N HIS A 141 -0.78 9.45 -8.37
CA HIS A 141 -1.27 10.58 -7.58
C HIS A 141 -0.97 11.91 -8.28
N GLY A 142 -2.01 12.74 -8.42
CA GLY A 142 -1.93 14.04 -9.10
C GLY A 142 -2.13 13.99 -10.61
N GLU A 143 -2.22 12.81 -11.22
CA GLU A 143 -2.53 12.67 -12.64
C GLU A 143 -4.00 13.00 -12.93
N LYS A 144 -4.26 13.64 -14.07
CA LYS A 144 -5.63 13.92 -14.52
C LYS A 144 -6.25 12.65 -15.09
N VAL A 145 -7.49 12.38 -14.71
CA VAL A 145 -8.27 11.24 -15.22
C VAL A 145 -9.07 11.67 -16.46
N GLY A 146 -8.86 11.01 -17.59
CA GLY A 146 -9.64 11.20 -18.81
C GLY A 146 -10.81 10.20 -18.87
N ALA A 147 -12.01 10.68 -19.15
CA ALA A 147 -13.19 9.83 -19.33
C ALA A 147 -13.95 10.22 -20.59
N ASN A 148 -14.16 9.27 -21.49
CA ASN A 148 -15.04 9.39 -22.65
C ASN A 148 -16.43 8.86 -22.28
N ILE A 149 -17.46 9.67 -22.48
CA ILE A 149 -18.85 9.35 -22.11
C ILE A 149 -19.72 9.40 -23.36
N ILE A 150 -20.34 8.27 -23.71
CA ILE A 150 -21.25 8.15 -24.85
C ILE A 150 -22.66 7.87 -24.32
N ILE A 151 -23.63 8.71 -24.73
CA ILE A 151 -25.03 8.59 -24.32
C ILE A 151 -25.90 8.42 -25.56
N ASN A 152 -26.50 7.23 -25.70
CA ASN A 152 -27.48 6.94 -26.75
C ASN A 152 -28.87 6.92 -26.13
N ASN A 153 -29.61 8.01 -26.29
CA ASN A 153 -30.96 8.16 -25.75
C ASN A 153 -32.02 7.82 -26.81
N HIS A 154 -32.55 6.60 -26.73
CA HIS A 154 -33.72 6.17 -27.52
C HIS A 154 -35.03 6.23 -26.72
N SER A 155 -35.02 6.85 -25.53
CA SER A 155 -36.19 7.01 -24.68
C SER A 155 -36.91 8.33 -24.97
N LYS A 156 -38.11 8.50 -24.40
CA LYS A 156 -38.84 9.78 -24.40
C LYS A 156 -38.46 10.69 -23.23
N LYS A 157 -37.46 10.33 -22.42
CA LYS A 157 -36.99 11.11 -21.26
C LYS A 157 -35.82 12.01 -21.66
N GLN A 158 -35.70 13.16 -21.01
CA GLN A 158 -34.60 14.12 -21.23
C GLN A 158 -33.47 13.91 -20.21
N VAL A 159 -32.22 13.95 -20.67
CA VAL A 159 -31.03 14.02 -19.80
C VAL A 159 -30.81 15.49 -19.43
N ARG A 160 -30.96 15.83 -18.14
CA ARG A 160 -30.82 17.22 -17.64
C ARG A 160 -29.43 17.56 -17.13
N THR A 161 -28.75 16.60 -16.52
CA THR A 161 -27.46 16.83 -15.85
C THR A 161 -26.64 15.55 -15.89
N ILE A 162 -25.34 15.71 -16.09
CA ILE A 162 -24.35 14.64 -15.98
C ILE A 162 -23.43 15.03 -14.83
N LYS A 163 -23.25 14.13 -13.87
CA LYS A 163 -22.35 14.33 -12.73
C LYS A 163 -21.32 13.21 -12.75
N VAL A 164 -20.06 13.58 -12.54
CA VAL A 164 -18.92 12.66 -12.53
C VAL A 164 -18.24 12.77 -11.18
N TYR A 165 -17.88 11.63 -10.61
CA TYR A 165 -17.26 11.50 -9.31
C TYR A 165 -16.11 10.48 -9.41
N VAL A 166 -15.09 10.66 -8.57
CA VAL A 166 -13.97 9.72 -8.37
C VAL A 166 -14.05 9.21 -6.94
#